data_AF-A0A1Y1CMS4-F1
#
_entry.id   AF-A0A1Y1CMS4-F1
#
_cell.length_a   1.000
_cell.length_b   1.000
_cell.length_c   1.000
_cell.angle_alpha   90.00
_cell.angle_beta   90.00
_cell.angle_gamma   90.00
#
_symmetry.space_group_name_H-M   'P 1'
#
loop_
_entity.id
_entity.type
_entity.pdbx_description
1 polymer ?
#
loop_
_entity_poly.entity_id
_entity_poly.type
_entity_poly.pdbx_seq_one_letter_code
_entity_poly.pdbx_strand_id
1 'polypeptide(L)' 'MCYDIQAKLEAQLKRARRLNQKDVIRELESNLKPYITQWHHVSGFAHPSILIYTNETPALPSPASWGLIP' A
#
# COMPACT_ATOMS: atom_id res chain seq x y z
N MET A 1 6.23 -4.66 -3.31
CA MET A 1 6.27 -5.92 -2.53
C MET A 1 4.94 -6.63 -2.69
N CYS A 2 4.92 -7.95 -2.92
CA CYS A 2 3.76 -8.77 -3.34
C CYS A 2 2.60 -8.90 -2.33
N TYR A 3 2.55 -8.05 -1.32
CA TYR A 3 1.53 -8.05 -0.25
C TYR A 3 0.46 -6.98 -0.43
N ASP A 4 0.58 -6.16 -1.48
CA ASP A 4 -0.37 -5.10 -1.76
C ASP A 4 -1.69 -5.67 -2.32
N ILE A 5 -2.81 -5.21 -1.76
CA ILE A 5 -4.15 -5.56 -2.23
C ILE A 5 -4.34 -5.05 -3.68
N GLN A 6 -3.69 -3.92 -4.01
CA GLN A 6 -3.64 -3.40 -5.38
C GLN A 6 -3.00 -4.39 -6.34
N ALA A 7 -1.81 -4.90 -5.99
CA ALA A 7 -1.08 -5.86 -6.82
C ALA A 7 -1.85 -7.18 -7.01
N LYS A 8 -2.62 -7.62 -5.99
CA LYS A 8 -3.52 -8.79 -6.11
C LYS A 8 -4.70 -8.52 -7.03
N LEU A 9 -5.34 -7.36 -6.92
CA LEU A 9 -6.44 -6.95 -7.80
C LEU A 9 -5.99 -6.79 -9.25
N GLU A 10 -4.81 -6.22 -9.49
CA GLU A 10 -4.19 -6.12 -10.82
C GLU A 10 -3.90 -7.50 -11.43
N ALA A 11 -3.37 -8.42 -10.63
CA ALA A 11 -3.13 -9.80 -11.07
C ALA A 11 -4.45 -10.53 -11.41
N GLN A 12 -5.50 -10.33 -10.61
CA GLN A 12 -6.83 -10.87 -10.88
C GLN A 12 -7.46 -10.27 -12.14
N LEU A 13 -7.29 -8.96 -12.36
CA LEU A 13 -7.77 -8.25 -13.53
C LEU A 13 -7.04 -8.74 -14.80
N LYS A 14 -5.73 -8.95 -14.73
CA LYS A 14 -4.93 -9.54 -15.82
C LYS A 14 -5.41 -10.96 -16.17
N ARG A 15 -5.78 -11.76 -15.16
CA ARG A 15 -6.37 -13.10 -15.36
C ARG A 15 -7.77 -13.03 -15.97
N ALA A 16 -8.64 -12.16 -15.49
CA ALA A 16 -10.01 -11.99 -15.99
C ALA A 16 -10.02 -11.54 -17.46
N ARG A 17 -9.09 -10.64 -17.84
CA ARG A 17 -8.85 -10.24 -19.25
C ARG A 17 -8.43 -11.41 -20.12
N ARG A 18 -7.55 -12.29 -19.63
CA ARG A 18 -7.13 -13.49 -20.38
C ARG A 18 -8.27 -14.49 -20.60
N LEU A 19 -9.23 -14.55 -19.66
CA LEU A 19 -10.38 -15.46 -19.71
C LEU A 19 -11.62 -14.83 -20.36
N ASN A 20 -11.54 -13.58 -20.87
CA ASN A 20 -12.63 -12.83 -21.51
C ASN A 20 -13.92 -12.72 -20.66
N GLN A 21 -13.80 -12.72 -19.33
CA GLN A 21 -14.93 -12.59 -18.42
C GLN A 21 -15.28 -11.12 -18.20
N LYS A 22 -16.12 -10.58 -19.09
CA LYS A 22 -16.48 -9.15 -19.12
C LYS A 22 -17.14 -8.64 -17.83
N ASP A 23 -17.95 -9.48 -17.19
CA ASP A 23 -18.65 -9.11 -15.95
C ASP A 23 -17.67 -8.93 -14.78
N VAL A 24 -16.73 -9.88 -14.64
CA VAL A 24 -15.68 -9.86 -13.61
C VAL A 24 -14.72 -8.68 -13.81
N ILE A 25 -14.41 -8.33 -15.06
CA ILE A 25 -13.56 -7.17 -15.35
C ILE A 25 -14.21 -5.88 -14.84
N ARG A 26 -15.52 -5.71 -15.05
CA ARG A 26 -16.25 -4.49 -14.62
C ARG A 26 -16.31 -4.37 -13.10
N GLU A 27 -16.51 -5.49 -12.40
CA GLU A 27 -16.46 -5.53 -10.94
C GLU A 27 -15.06 -5.20 -10.41
N LEU A 28 -14.01 -5.80 -10.98
CA LEU A 28 -12.63 -5.56 -10.58
C LEU A 28 -12.19 -4.11 -10.85
N GLU A 29 -12.59 -3.52 -11.98
CA GLU A 29 -12.31 -2.11 -12.29
C GLU A 29 -13.03 -1.15 -11.33
N SER A 30 -14.27 -1.47 -10.91
CA SER A 30 -14.97 -0.69 -9.88
C SER A 30 -14.30 -0.80 -8.52
N ASN A 31 -13.84 -1.99 -8.15
CA ASN A 31 -13.14 -2.25 -6.90
C ASN A 31 -11.74 -1.63 -6.88
N LEU A 32 -11.09 -1.46 -8.04
CA LEU A 32 -9.75 -0.84 -8.13
C LEU A 32 -9.79 0.69 -7.97
N LYS A 33 -10.86 1.36 -8.43
CA LYS A 33 -11.03 2.82 -8.34
C LYS A 33 -10.69 3.45 -6.96
N PRO A 34 -11.18 2.96 -5.81
CA PRO A 34 -10.88 3.55 -4.51
C PRO A 34 -9.41 3.38 -4.08
N TYR A 35 -8.72 2.33 -4.55
CA TYR A 35 -7.32 2.12 -4.21
C TYR A 35 -6.38 3.07 -4.97
N ILE A 36 -6.77 3.50 -6.16
CA ILE A 36 -6.02 4.52 -6.94
C ILE A 36 -5.93 5.85 -6.15
N THR A 37 -6.83 6.08 -5.18
CA THR A 37 -6.92 7.31 -4.39
C THR A 37 -6.38 7.15 -2.95
N GLN A 38 -5.73 6.04 -2.58
CA GLN A 38 -5.29 5.84 -1.19
C GLN A 38 -4.05 6.68 -0.83
N TRP A 39 -4.30 7.79 -0.13
CA TRP A 39 -3.29 8.70 0.46
C TRP A 39 -2.56 8.11 1.70
N HIS A 40 -2.75 6.82 2.01
CA HIS A 40 -2.18 6.16 3.20
C HIS A 40 -1.27 4.96 2.88
N HIS A 41 -0.87 4.79 1.61
CA HIS A 41 0.18 3.85 1.23
C HIS A 41 1.54 4.55 1.27
N VAL A 42 2.19 4.52 2.42
CA VAL A 42 3.56 5.04 2.54
C VAL A 42 4.53 3.87 2.45
N SER A 43 5.24 3.78 1.33
CA SER A 43 6.27 2.76 1.12
C SER A 43 7.43 2.96 2.10
N GLY A 44 7.91 1.89 2.72
CA GLY A 44 9.11 1.94 3.58
C GLY A 44 10.39 2.37 2.84
N PHE A 45 10.41 2.34 1.50
CA PHE A 45 11.48 2.91 0.67
C PHE A 45 11.39 4.43 0.49
N ALA A 46 10.24 5.03 0.80
CA ALA A 46 10.03 6.48 0.70
C ALA A 46 10.61 7.24 1.90
N HIS A 47 11.23 6.54 2.85
CA HIS A 47 11.76 7.09 4.09
C HIS A 47 10.80 8.04 4.81
N PRO A 48 9.54 7.62 5.04
CA PRO A 48 8.57 8.52 5.62
C PRO A 48 8.89 8.88 7.08
N SER A 49 8.46 10.07 7.48
CA SER A 49 8.47 10.48 8.87
C SER A 49 7.44 9.65 9.64
N ILE A 50 7.93 8.86 10.58
CA ILE A 50 7.17 8.01 11.49
C ILE A 50 7.35 8.49 12.93
N LEU A 51 6.42 8.11 13.80
CA LEU A 51 6.53 8.37 15.23
C LEU A 51 7.14 7.14 15.92
N ILE A 52 8.23 7.32 16.66
CA ILE A 52 8.91 6.25 17.42
C ILE A 52 8.95 6.58 18.91
N TYR A 53 9.03 5.56 19.75
CA TYR A 53 9.26 5.72 21.19
C TYR A 53 10.72 5.40 21.49
N THR A 54 11.43 6.35 22.09
CA THR A 54 12.82 6.17 22.50
C THR A 54 12.90 5.84 23.98
N ASN A 55 14.01 5.25 24.41
CA ASN A 55 14.24 4.92 25.82
C ASN A 55 14.38 6.19 26.69
N GLU A 56 14.73 7.32 26.08
CA GLU A 56 14.80 8.64 26.72
C GLU A 56 13.42 9.21 27.04
N THR A 57 12.43 8.97 26.15
CA THR A 57 11.05 9.46 26.31
C THR A 57 10.03 8.36 25.99
N PRO A 58 9.86 7.36 26.88
CA PRO A 58 9.00 6.21 26.62
C PRO A 58 7.50 6.55 26.56
N ALA A 59 7.10 7.69 27.12
CA ALA A 59 5.69 8.13 27.15
C ALA A 59 5.34 9.11 26.03
N LEU A 60 6.31 9.64 25.29
CA LEU A 60 6.10 10.65 24.25
C LEU A 60 6.73 10.19 22.93
N PRO A 61 5.93 10.02 21.87
CA PRO A 61 6.47 9.64 20.58
C PRO A 61 7.27 10.80 19.97
N SER A 62 8.46 10.51 19.44
CA SER A 62 9.29 11.44 18.69
C SER A 62 9.22 11.15 17.18
N PRO A 63 9.24 12.19 16.32
CA PRO A 63 9.30 12.00 14.88
C PRO A 63 10.69 11.49 14.47
N ALA A 64 10.73 10.40 13.71
CA ALA A 64 11.94 9.81 13.13
C ALA A 64 11.72 9.44 11.66
N SER A 65 12.78 9.41 10.87
CA SER A 65 12.72 8.95 9.48
C SER A 65 12.84 7.43 9.41
N TRP A 66 11.98 6.78 8.65
CA TRP A 66 12.09 5.34 8.40
C TRP A 66 13.29 5.06 7.47
N GLY A 67 14.43 4.74 8.07
CA GLY A 67 15.64 4.30 7.38
C GLY A 67 16.88 4.81 8.08
N LEU A 68 17.63 3.90 8.70
CA LEU A 68 18.85 4.23 9.43
C LEU A 68 19.94 4.61 8.43
N ILE A 69 20.34 5.88 8.43
CA ILE A 69 21.57 6.33 7.76
C ILE A 69 22.70 6.09 8.76
N PRO A 70 23.64 5.18 8.45
CA PRO A 70 24.73 4.80 9.35
C PRO A 70 25.75 5.93 9.58
#